data_AF-A0A7S3BET1-F1
#
_entry.id   AF-A0A7S3BET1-F1
#
_cell.length_a   1.000
_cell.length_b   1.000
_cell.length_c   1.000
_cell.angle_alpha   90.00
_cell.angle_beta   90.00
_cell.angle_gamma   90.00
#
_symmetry.space_group_name_H-M   'P 1'
#
loop_
_entity.id
_entity.type
_entity.pdbx_description
1 polymer ?
#
loop_
_entity_poly.entity_id
_entity_poly.type
_entity_poly.pdbx_seq_one_letter_code
_entity_poly.pdbx_strand_id
1 'polypeptide(L)'
;KGFLSMFLSELLPERSVERILLVDKAWPPAHDEPSPQHMSPAHLMHPHERVWRVPLEPLKRDLKKGRERAQLLANVVQSAPGPVLILAVHLCGALSLHAVELFNFAANKICLLALKPCCLPAAQKNDDKIVLHAGAHAFVAAEVSVHGRFSRNEWSGQTRSHLRPKFEKWCGHIFKGIDVTGADLICVDGNGSDDAINTNDAKGGDGQASLAIGEKRTHGEALQTAGGYQNTYIFARRSVLATRVPVA
;
A
#
# COMPACT_ATOMS: atom_id res chain seq x y z
N LYS A 1 -4.78 -18.01 -2.15
CA LYS A 1 -4.42 -16.57 -2.23
C LYS A 1 -2.90 -16.52 -2.21
N GLY A 2 -2.26 -16.07 -3.28
CA GLY A 2 -0.82 -16.26 -3.51
C GLY A 2 -0.47 -16.44 -4.99
N PHE A 3 -1.47 -16.74 -5.84
CA PHE A 3 -1.29 -16.95 -7.28
C PHE A 3 -0.55 -15.81 -7.99
N LEU A 4 -0.80 -14.54 -7.64
CA LEU A 4 -0.05 -13.43 -8.21
C LEU A 4 1.44 -13.54 -7.89
N SER A 5 1.80 -13.82 -6.64
CA SER A 5 3.20 -14.00 -6.23
C SER A 5 3.85 -15.20 -6.92
N MET A 6 3.13 -16.32 -7.05
CA MET A 6 3.60 -17.50 -7.80
C MET A 6 3.86 -17.17 -9.27
N PHE A 7 2.93 -16.47 -9.92
CA PHE A 7 3.09 -16.04 -11.31
C PHE A 7 4.25 -15.06 -11.48
N LEU A 8 4.38 -14.09 -10.56
CA LEU A 8 5.49 -13.15 -10.56
C LEU A 8 6.82 -13.84 -10.33
N SER A 9 6.88 -14.87 -9.50
CA SER A 9 8.11 -15.62 -9.29
C SER A 9 8.64 -16.23 -10.58
N GLU A 10 7.75 -16.77 -11.43
CA GLU A 10 8.16 -17.37 -12.70
C GLU A 10 8.51 -16.33 -13.78
N LEU A 11 7.89 -15.15 -13.73
CA LEU A 11 8.06 -14.11 -14.75
C LEU A 11 9.21 -13.13 -14.47
N LEU A 12 9.45 -12.84 -13.20
CA LEU A 12 10.44 -11.82 -12.83
C LEU A 12 11.87 -12.35 -13.03
N PRO A 13 12.81 -11.49 -13.44
CA PRO A 13 14.20 -11.89 -13.58
C PRO A 13 14.82 -12.17 -12.21
N GLU A 14 15.22 -13.43 -11.98
CA GLU A 14 15.82 -13.93 -10.74
C GLU A 14 17.00 -13.06 -10.26
N ARG A 15 17.82 -12.56 -11.19
CA ARG A 15 18.98 -11.71 -10.85
C ARG A 15 18.63 -10.30 -10.38
N SER A 16 17.38 -9.87 -10.51
CA SER A 16 16.95 -8.52 -10.15
C SER A 16 15.97 -8.50 -8.98
N VAL A 17 15.47 -9.66 -8.54
CA VAL A 17 14.50 -9.77 -7.45
C VAL A 17 14.98 -10.82 -6.47
N GLU A 18 15.41 -10.37 -5.29
CA GLU A 18 15.92 -11.25 -4.24
C GLU A 18 14.85 -12.23 -3.74
N ARG A 19 13.63 -11.75 -3.49
CA ARG A 19 12.51 -12.53 -2.96
C ARG A 19 11.18 -11.79 -3.09
N ILE A 20 10.07 -12.52 -2.94
CA ILE A 20 8.71 -11.99 -2.86
C ILE A 20 8.13 -12.34 -1.49
N LEU A 21 7.81 -11.31 -0.71
CA LEU A 21 7.18 -11.47 0.61
C LEU A 21 5.66 -11.40 0.50
N LEU A 22 4.98 -12.45 0.95
CA LEU A 22 3.51 -12.50 0.98
C LEU A 22 3.01 -12.07 2.36
N VAL A 23 2.61 -10.81 2.50
CA VAL A 23 2.20 -10.24 3.79
C VAL A 23 0.68 -10.38 4.01
N ASP A 24 0.26 -11.16 4.99
CA ASP A 24 -1.15 -11.29 5.40
C ASP A 24 -1.26 -11.84 6.84
N LYS A 25 -2.27 -11.41 7.60
CA LYS A 25 -2.50 -11.90 8.96
C LYS A 25 -2.97 -13.36 9.02
N ALA A 26 -3.48 -13.88 7.90
CA ALA A 26 -4.00 -15.24 7.80
C ALA A 26 -2.89 -16.26 7.51
N TRP A 27 -1.64 -15.85 7.27
CA TRP A 27 -0.53 -16.80 7.25
C TRP A 27 -0.27 -17.39 8.64
N PRO A 28 0.25 -18.62 8.73
CA PRO A 28 0.75 -19.16 9.99
C PRO A 28 1.99 -18.38 10.44
N PRO A 29 2.28 -18.29 11.75
CA PRO A 29 3.56 -17.79 12.23
C PRO A 29 4.71 -18.65 11.69
N ALA A 30 5.89 -18.06 11.56
CA ALA A 30 7.08 -18.83 11.16
C ALA A 30 7.35 -19.92 12.20
N HIS A 31 7.61 -21.14 11.73
CA HIS A 31 7.91 -22.32 12.55
C HIS A 31 6.74 -22.91 13.37
N ASP A 32 5.53 -22.38 13.23
CA ASP A 32 4.33 -22.93 13.88
C ASP A 32 3.50 -23.79 12.92
N GLU A 33 2.83 -24.81 13.46
CA GLU A 33 1.87 -25.59 12.69
C GLU A 33 0.65 -24.75 12.27
N PRO A 34 0.22 -24.79 10.99
CA PRO A 34 -0.94 -24.05 10.55
C PRO A 34 -2.24 -24.55 11.19
N SER A 35 -2.89 -23.71 12.01
CA SER A 35 -4.28 -23.95 12.43
C SER A 35 -5.28 -23.89 11.25
N PRO A 36 -6.50 -24.47 11.38
CA PRO A 36 -7.51 -24.49 10.31
C PRO A 36 -7.97 -23.12 9.80
N GLN A 37 -7.78 -22.05 10.58
CA GLN A 37 -8.13 -20.69 10.17
C GLN A 37 -7.03 -20.02 9.34
N HIS A 38 -5.83 -20.59 9.29
CA HIS A 38 -4.73 -20.06 8.50
C HIS A 38 -4.85 -20.47 7.03
N MET A 39 -4.29 -19.63 6.16
CA MET A 39 -4.04 -20.01 4.77
C MET A 39 -2.97 -21.09 4.73
N SER A 40 -3.26 -22.20 4.05
CA SER A 40 -2.30 -23.29 3.87
C SER A 40 -1.09 -22.80 3.07
N PRO A 41 0.15 -22.92 3.59
CA PRO A 41 1.36 -22.60 2.83
C PRO A 41 1.74 -23.71 1.83
N ALA A 42 1.00 -24.83 1.80
CA ALA A 42 1.36 -26.00 0.98
C ALA A 42 1.48 -25.68 -0.52
N HIS A 43 0.70 -24.71 -1.03
CA HIS A 43 0.79 -24.28 -2.42
C HIS A 43 2.03 -23.42 -2.74
N LEU A 44 2.72 -22.91 -1.70
CA LEU A 44 4.01 -22.23 -1.82
C LEU A 44 5.18 -23.24 -1.70
N MET A 45 4.95 -24.38 -1.06
CA MET A 45 5.93 -25.44 -0.87
C MET A 45 5.77 -26.48 -1.99
N HIS A 46 6.64 -26.46 -3.00
CA HIS A 46 6.53 -27.43 -4.09
C HIS A 46 6.82 -28.84 -3.55
N PRO A 47 5.93 -29.84 -3.73
CA PRO A 47 6.10 -31.19 -3.18
C PRO A 47 7.26 -32.01 -3.80
N HIS A 48 8.00 -31.43 -4.75
CA HIS A 48 9.07 -32.10 -5.51
C HIS A 48 10.35 -31.25 -5.59
N GLU A 49 10.73 -30.59 -4.49
CA GLU A 49 12.03 -29.90 -4.32
C GLU A 49 12.31 -28.72 -5.27
N ARG A 50 11.40 -28.39 -6.19
CA ARG A 50 11.57 -27.27 -7.10
C ARG A 50 11.34 -25.95 -6.36
N VAL A 51 12.44 -25.25 -6.09
CA VAL A 51 12.42 -23.89 -5.55
C VAL A 51 11.84 -22.96 -6.63
N TRP A 52 10.94 -22.07 -6.22
CA TRP A 52 10.45 -20.98 -7.05
C TRP A 52 11.61 -20.15 -7.59
N ARG A 53 11.58 -19.74 -8.87
CA ARG A 53 12.68 -18.98 -9.49
C ARG A 53 13.05 -17.74 -8.69
N VAL A 54 12.04 -16.99 -8.24
CA VAL A 54 12.20 -15.99 -7.18
C VAL A 54 11.61 -16.57 -5.88
N PRO A 55 12.37 -16.63 -4.78
CA PRO A 55 11.89 -17.17 -3.52
C PRO A 55 10.58 -16.52 -3.04
N LEU A 56 9.64 -17.35 -2.57
CA LEU A 56 8.37 -16.93 -1.99
C LEU A 56 8.39 -17.15 -0.48
N GLU A 57 8.19 -16.10 0.31
CA GLU A 57 8.19 -16.19 1.77
C GLU A 57 6.86 -15.66 2.33
N PRO A 58 6.03 -16.50 2.97
CA PRO A 58 4.86 -16.03 3.69
C PRO A 58 5.27 -15.29 4.96
N LEU A 59 4.68 -14.12 5.19
CA LEU A 59 4.96 -13.29 6.36
C LEU A 59 3.65 -12.93 7.07
N LYS A 60 3.44 -13.51 8.25
CA LYS A 60 2.28 -13.19 9.09
C LYS A 60 2.40 -11.78 9.68
N ARG A 61 1.62 -10.83 9.14
CA ARG A 61 1.46 -9.48 9.71
C ARG A 61 0.04 -8.98 9.54
N ASP A 62 -0.51 -8.40 10.60
CA ASP A 62 -1.76 -7.64 10.60
C ASP A 62 -1.47 -6.17 10.34
N LEU A 63 -1.60 -5.77 9.08
CA LEU A 63 -1.43 -4.38 8.65
C LEU A 63 -2.40 -3.40 9.34
N LYS A 64 -3.45 -3.86 10.02
CA LYS A 64 -4.31 -2.96 10.83
C LYS A 64 -3.61 -2.48 12.11
N LYS A 65 -2.63 -3.23 12.62
CA LYS A 65 -1.93 -2.91 13.86
C LYS A 65 -0.69 -2.05 13.58
N GLY A 66 -0.65 -0.85 14.16
CA GLY A 66 0.46 0.09 13.98
C GLY A 66 1.83 -0.50 14.34
N ARG A 67 1.91 -1.27 15.43
CA ARG A 67 3.15 -1.95 15.85
C ARG A 67 3.68 -2.92 14.79
N GLU A 68 2.81 -3.71 14.17
CA GLU A 68 3.21 -4.68 13.15
C GLU A 68 3.62 -3.97 11.85
N ARG A 69 2.98 -2.84 11.51
CA ARG A 69 3.43 -1.98 10.41
C ARG A 69 4.82 -1.38 10.67
N ALA A 70 5.06 -0.86 11.88
CA ALA A 70 6.36 -0.32 12.27
C ALA A 70 7.46 -1.40 12.19
N GLN A 71 7.17 -2.63 12.62
CA GLN A 71 8.09 -3.76 12.48
C GLN A 71 8.32 -4.15 11.03
N LEU A 72 7.30 -4.14 10.18
CA LEU A 72 7.45 -4.40 8.74
C LEU A 72 8.35 -3.33 8.11
N LEU A 73 8.13 -2.06 8.44
CA LEU A 73 8.98 -0.96 7.98
C LEU A 73 10.45 -1.17 8.40
N ALA A 74 10.70 -1.35 9.70
CA ALA A 74 12.05 -1.43 10.24
C ALA A 74 12.81 -2.70 9.80
N ASN A 75 12.17 -3.86 9.89
CA ASN A 75 12.86 -5.15 9.76
C ASN A 75 12.80 -5.75 8.37
N VAL A 76 11.95 -5.21 7.48
CA VAL A 76 11.79 -5.72 6.12
C VAL A 76 12.10 -4.64 5.09
N VAL A 77 11.46 -3.48 5.17
CA VAL A 77 11.63 -2.45 4.14
C VAL A 77 12.97 -1.76 4.26
N GLN A 78 13.36 -1.34 5.47
CA GLN A 78 14.63 -0.63 5.68
C GLN A 78 15.84 -1.55 5.60
N SER A 79 15.69 -2.83 5.97
CA SER A 79 16.73 -3.84 5.86
C SER A 79 16.92 -4.42 4.45
N ALA A 80 16.00 -4.14 3.52
CA ALA A 80 16.10 -4.64 2.15
C ALA A 80 17.41 -4.16 1.49
N PRO A 81 18.16 -5.06 0.82
CA PRO A 81 19.44 -4.73 0.20
C PRO A 81 19.29 -3.80 -1.02
N GLY A 82 18.09 -3.69 -1.58
CA GLY A 82 17.79 -2.83 -2.71
C GLY A 82 16.43 -2.14 -2.60
N PRO A 83 15.99 -1.47 -3.69
CA PRO A 83 14.67 -0.86 -3.77
C PRO A 83 13.55 -1.87 -3.56
N VAL A 84 12.47 -1.44 -2.92
CA VAL A 84 11.31 -2.25 -2.59
C VAL A 84 10.13 -1.85 -3.47
N LEU A 85 9.35 -2.85 -3.90
CA LEU A 85 8.10 -2.66 -4.62
C LEU A 85 6.93 -3.13 -3.74
N ILE A 86 5.90 -2.30 -3.57
CA ILE A 86 4.66 -2.72 -2.92
C ILE A 86 3.64 -3.13 -3.99
N LEU A 87 3.20 -4.39 -3.92
CA LEU A 87 2.06 -4.89 -4.69
C LEU A 87 0.88 -5.14 -3.75
N ALA A 88 -0.03 -4.18 -3.67
CA ALA A 88 -1.13 -4.13 -2.72
C ALA A 88 -2.45 -4.54 -3.38
N VAL A 89 -2.74 -5.84 -3.35
CA VAL A 89 -3.95 -6.41 -3.99
C VAL A 89 -4.92 -6.91 -2.92
N HIS A 90 -6.22 -6.68 -3.14
CA HIS A 90 -7.29 -7.06 -2.21
C HIS A 90 -7.17 -6.43 -0.80
N LEU A 91 -6.64 -5.21 -0.71
CA LEU A 91 -6.63 -4.45 0.53
C LEU A 91 -8.02 -3.88 0.85
N CYS A 92 -8.79 -4.62 1.65
CA CYS A 92 -10.15 -4.26 2.03
C CYS A 92 -10.19 -3.08 3.02
N GLY A 93 -11.12 -2.15 2.81
CA GLY A 93 -11.35 -1.03 3.73
C GLY A 93 -10.09 -0.18 3.92
N ALA A 94 -9.79 0.19 5.17
CA ALA A 94 -8.66 1.04 5.52
C ALA A 94 -7.26 0.45 5.23
N LEU A 95 -7.15 -0.83 4.83
CA LEU A 95 -5.84 -1.45 4.53
C LEU A 95 -5.11 -0.74 3.39
N SER A 96 -5.84 -0.21 2.40
CA SER A 96 -5.24 0.55 1.31
C SER A 96 -4.62 1.88 1.77
N LEU A 97 -5.16 2.51 2.82
CA LEU A 97 -4.55 3.68 3.46
C LEU A 97 -3.20 3.32 4.08
N HIS A 98 -3.12 2.17 4.76
CA HIS A 98 -1.86 1.69 5.35
C HIS A 98 -0.79 1.35 4.30
N ALA A 99 -1.17 0.92 3.11
CA ALA A 99 -0.22 0.74 2.01
C ALA A 99 0.33 2.07 1.50
N VAL A 100 -0.52 3.10 1.41
CA VAL A 100 -0.08 4.47 1.09
C VAL A 100 0.83 5.04 2.18
N GLU A 101 0.49 4.85 3.45
CA GLU A 101 1.35 5.23 4.58
C GLU A 101 2.74 4.58 4.46
N LEU A 102 2.80 3.26 4.21
CA LEU A 102 4.08 2.56 4.07
C LEU A 102 4.89 3.08 2.87
N PHE A 103 4.24 3.32 1.74
CA PHE A 103 4.88 3.90 0.55
C PHE A 103 5.46 5.30 0.83
N ASN A 104 4.71 6.15 1.53
CA ASN A 104 5.12 7.51 1.85
C ASN A 104 6.24 7.53 2.91
N PHE A 105 6.14 6.74 3.97
CA PHE A 105 7.14 6.73 5.07
C PHE A 105 8.49 6.17 4.66
N ALA A 106 8.53 5.25 3.69
CA ALA A 106 9.75 4.62 3.23
C ALA A 106 10.19 5.15 1.87
N ALA A 107 10.05 6.45 1.62
CA ALA A 107 10.39 7.08 0.33
C ALA A 107 11.86 6.82 -0.10
N ASN A 108 12.75 6.57 0.85
CA ASN A 108 14.16 6.22 0.61
C ASN A 108 14.39 4.75 0.18
N LYS A 109 13.37 3.90 0.24
CA LYS A 109 13.48 2.46 -0.08
C LYS A 109 12.44 2.00 -1.09
N ILE A 110 11.22 2.51 -1.01
CA ILE A 110 10.10 2.04 -1.84
C ILE A 110 9.99 2.89 -3.10
N CYS A 111 10.30 2.30 -4.26
CA CYS A 111 10.27 3.00 -5.55
C CYS A 111 8.96 2.80 -6.33
N LEU A 112 8.14 1.81 -5.96
CA LEU A 112 6.87 1.52 -6.65
C LEU A 112 5.78 1.10 -5.66
N LEU A 113 4.59 1.64 -5.88
CA LEU A 113 3.33 1.17 -5.33
C LEU A 113 2.38 0.82 -6.49
N ALA A 114 1.96 -0.45 -6.56
CA ALA A 114 0.86 -0.89 -7.39
C ALA A 114 -0.29 -1.34 -6.48
N LEU A 115 -1.36 -0.56 -6.43
CA LEU A 115 -2.48 -0.74 -5.52
C LEU A 115 -3.76 -1.02 -6.28
N LYS A 116 -4.46 -2.09 -5.89
CA LYS A 116 -5.82 -2.40 -6.34
C LYS A 116 -6.77 -2.34 -5.13
N PRO A 117 -7.41 -1.19 -4.86
CA PRO A 117 -8.44 -1.09 -3.84
C PRO A 117 -9.61 -2.02 -4.20
N CYS A 118 -10.17 -2.72 -3.21
CA CYS A 118 -11.22 -3.71 -3.47
C CYS A 118 -12.51 -3.47 -2.68
N CYS A 119 -12.44 -2.99 -1.44
CA CYS A 119 -13.62 -2.79 -0.61
C CYS A 119 -13.64 -1.38 -0.04
N LEU A 120 -14.81 -0.77 -0.08
CA LEU A 120 -15.09 0.46 0.65
C LEU A 120 -14.98 0.24 2.16
N PRO A 121 -14.64 1.27 2.94
CA PRO A 121 -14.76 1.23 4.40
C PRO A 121 -16.18 0.85 4.82
N ALA A 122 -16.29 0.04 5.88
CA ALA A 122 -17.58 -0.28 6.47
C ALA A 122 -18.11 0.96 7.21
N ALA A 123 -19.38 1.28 7.01
CA ALA A 123 -20.01 2.38 7.71
C ALA A 123 -20.07 2.14 9.22
N GLN A 124 -19.76 3.17 10.00
CA GLN A 124 -19.80 3.17 11.46
C GLN A 124 -20.77 4.24 11.97
N LYS A 125 -21.09 4.19 13.27
CA LYS A 125 -21.85 5.26 13.92
C LYS A 125 -20.97 6.51 13.95
N ASN A 126 -21.56 7.65 13.58
CA ASN A 126 -20.89 8.95 13.53
C ASN A 126 -19.77 9.05 12.47
N ASP A 127 -19.92 8.37 11.33
CA ASP A 127 -18.98 8.47 10.21
C ASP A 127 -18.75 9.90 9.70
N ASP A 128 -19.69 10.80 9.94
CA ASP A 128 -19.60 12.24 9.67
C ASP A 128 -18.52 12.93 10.53
N LYS A 129 -18.12 12.31 11.64
CA LYS A 129 -17.11 12.82 12.58
C LYS A 129 -15.78 12.08 12.49
N ILE A 130 -15.73 10.96 11.76
CA ILE A 130 -14.51 10.16 11.61
C ILE A 130 -13.71 10.71 10.42
N VAL A 131 -12.53 11.26 10.70
CA VAL A 131 -11.59 11.70 9.66
C VAL A 131 -10.62 10.56 9.35
N LEU A 132 -10.53 10.21 8.07
CA LEU A 132 -9.56 9.25 7.54
C LEU A 132 -8.40 10.00 6.90
N HIS A 133 -7.20 9.41 7.02
CA HIS A 133 -5.97 9.95 6.46
C HIS A 133 -5.38 9.00 5.42
N ALA A 134 -5.00 9.56 4.28
CA ALA A 134 -4.15 8.93 3.27
C ALA A 134 -2.89 9.80 3.17
N GLY A 135 -1.83 9.46 3.91
CA GLY A 135 -0.69 10.37 4.06
C GLY A 135 -1.14 11.72 4.63
N ALA A 136 -0.77 12.82 3.95
CA ALA A 136 -1.19 14.18 4.31
C ALA A 136 -2.63 14.54 3.87
N HIS A 137 -3.27 13.73 3.00
CA HIS A 137 -4.63 13.99 2.53
C HIS A 137 -5.66 13.46 3.54
N ALA A 138 -6.58 14.31 3.98
CA ALA A 138 -7.65 13.97 4.93
C ALA A 138 -9.05 14.10 4.29
N PHE A 139 -10.01 13.31 4.78
CA PHE A 139 -11.41 13.31 4.32
C PHE A 139 -12.31 12.62 5.35
N VAL A 140 -13.61 12.91 5.35
CA VAL A 140 -14.53 12.29 6.31
C VAL A 140 -14.97 10.91 5.83
N ALA A 141 -15.10 9.95 6.74
CA ALA A 141 -15.44 8.55 6.42
C ALA A 141 -16.79 8.45 5.70
N ALA A 142 -17.77 9.27 6.07
CA ALA A 142 -19.10 9.30 5.46
C ALA A 142 -19.09 9.48 3.93
N GLU A 143 -18.05 10.11 3.36
CA GLU A 143 -17.91 10.28 1.90
C GLU A 143 -17.79 8.94 1.16
N VAL A 144 -17.16 7.95 1.80
CA VAL A 144 -16.74 6.70 1.14
C VAL A 144 -17.31 5.44 1.79
N SER A 145 -17.71 5.51 3.06
CA SER A 145 -18.25 4.38 3.81
C SER A 145 -19.58 3.91 3.26
N VAL A 146 -19.83 2.60 3.36
CA VAL A 146 -21.10 1.97 2.96
C VAL A 146 -21.56 0.93 3.97
N HIS A 147 -22.88 0.76 4.06
CA HIS A 147 -23.48 -0.39 4.71
C HIS A 147 -23.50 -1.58 3.75
N GLY A 148 -22.97 -2.70 4.21
CA GLY A 148 -23.00 -3.96 3.48
C GLY A 148 -21.76 -4.79 3.73
N ARG A 149 -21.82 -6.04 3.30
CA ARG A 149 -20.68 -6.97 3.37
C ARG A 149 -20.72 -7.96 2.24
N PHE A 150 -19.54 -8.39 1.79
CA PHE A 150 -19.41 -9.59 1.02
C PHE A 150 -19.44 -10.81 1.95
N SER A 151 -20.30 -11.77 1.65
CA SER A 151 -20.34 -13.06 2.33
C SER A 151 -20.64 -14.13 1.29
N ARG A 152 -19.91 -15.26 1.32
CA ARG A 152 -20.11 -16.38 0.39
C ARG A 152 -20.15 -15.97 -1.09
N ASN A 153 -19.23 -15.08 -1.49
CA ASN A 153 -19.16 -14.48 -2.84
C ASN A 153 -20.37 -13.65 -3.28
N GLU A 154 -21.28 -13.35 -2.36
CA GLU A 154 -22.43 -12.48 -2.61
C GLU A 154 -22.30 -11.17 -1.85
N TRP A 155 -22.69 -10.08 -2.51
CA TRP A 155 -22.80 -8.78 -1.87
C TRP A 155 -24.18 -8.61 -1.25
N SER A 156 -24.22 -8.34 0.05
CA SER A 156 -25.43 -7.92 0.76
C SER A 156 -25.26 -6.45 1.15
N GLY A 157 -26.01 -5.55 0.53
CA GLY A 157 -25.93 -4.12 0.77
C GLY A 157 -26.51 -3.29 -0.39
N GLN A 158 -26.07 -2.04 -0.49
CA GLN A 158 -26.52 -1.11 -1.52
C GLN A 158 -26.15 -1.57 -2.93
N THR A 159 -26.92 -1.13 -3.93
CA THR A 159 -26.72 -1.52 -5.33
C THR A 159 -25.37 -1.03 -5.89
N ARG A 160 -24.89 -1.69 -6.95
CA ARG A 160 -23.65 -1.29 -7.64
C ARG A 160 -23.65 0.19 -8.07
N SER A 161 -24.79 0.69 -8.55
CA SER A 161 -24.93 2.10 -8.96
C SER A 161 -24.70 3.07 -7.80
N HIS A 162 -25.06 2.68 -6.58
CA HIS A 162 -24.79 3.44 -5.37
C HIS A 162 -23.33 3.30 -4.90
N LEU A 163 -22.74 2.10 -5.03
CA LEU A 163 -21.35 1.84 -4.62
C LEU A 163 -20.33 2.57 -5.52
N ARG A 164 -20.62 2.67 -6.82
CA ARG A 164 -19.71 3.25 -7.83
C ARG A 164 -19.20 4.66 -7.47
N PRO A 165 -20.04 5.68 -7.24
CA PRO A 165 -19.55 7.03 -6.95
C PRO A 165 -18.74 7.09 -5.65
N LYS A 166 -19.11 6.31 -4.63
CA LYS A 166 -18.35 6.21 -3.38
C LYS A 166 -16.98 5.56 -3.59
N PHE A 167 -16.91 4.52 -4.43
CA PHE A 167 -15.65 3.87 -4.76
C PHE A 167 -14.73 4.76 -5.60
N GLU A 168 -15.30 5.53 -6.54
CA GLU A 168 -14.55 6.53 -7.31
C GLU A 168 -13.97 7.61 -6.38
N LYS A 169 -14.75 8.13 -5.43
CA LYS A 169 -14.26 9.02 -4.37
C LYS A 169 -13.16 8.38 -3.53
N TRP A 170 -13.37 7.14 -3.09
CA TRP A 170 -12.40 6.38 -2.32
C TRP A 170 -11.04 6.28 -3.03
N CYS A 171 -11.05 5.89 -4.30
CA CYS A 171 -9.84 5.84 -5.12
C CYS A 171 -9.23 7.24 -5.29
N GLY A 172 -10.06 8.28 -5.45
CA GLY A 172 -9.62 9.67 -5.53
C GLY A 172 -8.89 10.14 -4.27
N HIS A 173 -9.41 9.83 -3.09
CA HIS A 173 -8.75 10.19 -1.82
C HIS A 173 -7.44 9.43 -1.61
N ILE A 174 -7.41 8.13 -1.89
CA ILE A 174 -6.18 7.33 -1.88
C ILE A 174 -5.14 7.96 -2.82
N PHE A 175 -5.53 8.24 -4.06
CA PHE A 175 -4.65 8.82 -5.07
C PHE A 175 -4.08 10.17 -4.63
N LYS A 176 -4.90 11.05 -4.05
CA LYS A 176 -4.46 12.35 -3.50
C LYS A 176 -3.44 12.18 -2.38
N GLY A 177 -3.63 11.17 -1.53
CA GLY A 177 -2.75 10.88 -0.39
C GLY A 177 -1.38 10.26 -0.70
N ILE A 178 -1.19 9.76 -1.91
CA ILE A 178 0.11 9.24 -2.35
C ILE A 178 1.06 10.42 -2.56
N ASP A 179 2.14 10.42 -1.80
CA ASP A 179 3.24 11.35 -1.97
C ASP A 179 4.26 10.74 -2.92
N VAL A 180 4.55 11.42 -4.04
CA VAL A 180 5.59 11.00 -5.00
C VAL A 180 6.77 11.97 -5.01
N THR A 181 6.82 12.90 -4.07
CA THR A 181 8.03 13.71 -3.87
C THR A 181 9.13 12.78 -3.34
N GLY A 182 10.35 12.93 -3.84
CA GLY A 182 11.48 12.10 -3.44
C GLY A 182 11.83 12.28 -1.96
N ALA A 183 12.69 11.40 -1.43
CA ALA A 183 13.16 11.51 -0.03
C ALA A 183 13.92 12.82 0.27
N ASP A 184 14.37 13.53 -0.77
CA ASP A 184 15.24 14.72 -0.68
C ASP A 184 14.57 15.97 -0.10
N LEU A 185 13.27 15.93 0.22
CA LEU A 185 12.54 17.06 0.83
C LEU A 185 12.24 16.88 2.33
N ILE A 186 12.67 15.77 2.95
CA ILE A 186 12.46 15.53 4.39
C ILE A 186 13.82 15.52 5.12
N CYS A 187 14.58 16.59 4.97
CA CYS A 187 15.56 16.97 5.99
C CYS A 187 14.79 17.80 7.03
N VAL A 188 14.15 17.13 7.99
CA VAL A 188 13.72 17.82 9.22
C VAL A 188 14.99 17.99 10.04
N ASP A 189 15.54 19.20 10.04
CA ASP A 189 16.59 19.57 10.97
C ASP A 189 16.09 19.31 12.38
N GLY A 190 16.65 18.28 13.01
CA GLY A 190 16.47 18.02 14.42
C GLY A 190 17.16 19.12 15.20
N ASN A 191 16.42 20.13 15.63
CA ASN A 191 16.66 20.79 16.90
C ASN A 191 15.41 21.52 17.37
N GLY A 192 14.95 21.13 18.56
CA GLY A 192 13.93 21.86 19.28
C GLY A 192 14.46 23.22 19.70
N SER A 193 13.72 24.26 19.36
CA SER A 193 13.59 25.47 20.17
C SER A 193 12.26 26.12 19.82
N ASP A 194 11.40 26.23 20.83
CA ASP A 194 10.20 27.05 20.79
C ASP A 194 10.63 28.51 20.58
N ASP A 195 10.43 29.05 19.38
CA ASP A 195 10.26 30.49 19.20
C ASP A 195 9.44 30.77 17.95
N ALA A 196 8.32 31.46 18.17
CA ALA A 196 7.37 31.85 17.14
C ALA A 196 7.99 32.91 16.21
N ILE A 197 8.21 32.56 14.95
CA ILE A 197 8.57 33.53 13.91
C ILE A 197 7.35 33.78 13.01
N ASN A 198 6.92 35.03 13.07
CA ASN A 198 5.86 35.67 12.30
C ASN A 198 6.25 35.71 10.81
N THR A 199 5.44 35.16 9.91
CA THR A 199 5.67 35.17 8.46
C THR A 199 4.67 36.08 7.76
N ASN A 200 4.97 37.37 7.75
CA ASN A 200 4.48 38.30 6.72
C ASN A 200 5.72 38.89 6.03
N ASP A 201 5.64 39.01 4.70
CA ASP A 201 6.62 39.56 3.76
C ASP A 201 7.63 38.60 3.13
N ALA A 202 7.19 37.98 2.01
CA ALA A 202 8.07 37.73 0.87
C ALA A 202 7.25 37.80 -0.43
N LYS A 203 7.20 38.99 -1.03
CA LYS A 203 6.88 39.20 -2.45
C LYS A 203 8.16 39.02 -3.26
N GLY A 204 8.08 38.22 -4.33
CA GLY A 204 8.99 38.27 -5.47
C GLY A 204 10.20 37.33 -5.40
N GLY A 205 10.20 36.30 -6.25
CA GLY A 205 11.37 35.44 -6.48
C GLY A 205 11.04 34.33 -7.47
N ASP A 206 11.75 34.31 -8.60
CA ASP A 206 11.56 33.43 -9.74
C ASP A 206 11.55 31.93 -9.37
N GLY A 207 10.42 31.28 -9.64
CA GLY A 207 10.34 30.07 -10.46
C GLY A 207 11.41 28.97 -10.36
N GLN A 208 11.87 28.57 -9.17
CA GLN A 208 12.44 27.24 -9.01
C GLN A 208 11.32 26.20 -9.00
N ALA A 209 10.97 25.71 -10.19
CA ALA A 209 10.21 24.49 -10.35
C ALA A 209 11.01 23.33 -9.73
N SER A 210 10.74 23.03 -8.46
CA SER A 210 11.16 21.79 -7.80
C SER A 210 10.70 20.63 -8.69
N LEU A 211 11.67 19.93 -9.29
CA LEU A 211 11.42 18.79 -10.15
C LEU A 211 10.66 17.73 -9.36
N ALA A 212 9.42 17.42 -9.76
CA ALA A 212 8.70 16.29 -9.22
C ALA A 212 9.50 15.00 -9.46
N ILE A 213 10.09 14.41 -8.41
CA ILE A 213 10.84 13.16 -8.52
C ILE A 213 9.89 11.96 -8.36
N GLY A 214 8.89 11.88 -9.23
CA GLY A 214 7.97 10.73 -9.29
C GLY A 214 6.72 10.96 -10.12
N GLU A 215 6.01 9.87 -10.42
CA GLU A 215 4.75 9.88 -11.17
C GLU A 215 3.71 9.03 -10.45
N LYS A 216 2.44 9.41 -10.53
CA LYS A 216 1.32 8.56 -10.14
C LYS A 216 0.20 8.64 -11.17
N ARG A 217 -0.44 7.51 -11.43
CA ARG A 217 -1.53 7.38 -12.40
C ARG A 217 -2.60 6.43 -11.90
N THR A 218 -3.82 6.64 -12.36
CA THR A 218 -4.90 5.67 -12.22
C THR A 218 -5.12 4.97 -13.56
N HIS A 219 -5.54 3.70 -13.50
CA HIS A 219 -5.95 2.94 -14.68
C HIS A 219 -7.30 2.28 -14.39
N GLY A 220 -8.28 2.56 -15.24
CA GLY A 220 -9.61 1.98 -15.15
C GLY A 220 -9.75 0.82 -16.13
N GLU A 221 -10.19 -0.34 -15.64
CA GLU A 221 -10.46 -1.51 -16.48
C GLU A 221 -11.75 -2.20 -16.05
N ALA A 222 -12.65 -2.47 -17.00
CA ALA A 222 -13.97 -3.04 -16.75
C ALA A 222 -13.92 -4.57 -16.53
N LEU A 223 -13.10 -5.03 -15.58
CA LEU A 223 -12.92 -6.46 -15.30
C LEU A 223 -14.09 -7.07 -14.51
N GLN A 224 -14.61 -6.33 -13.53
CA GLN A 224 -15.75 -6.77 -12.73
C GLN A 224 -17.02 -6.07 -13.21
N THR A 225 -17.84 -6.79 -13.98
CA THR A 225 -19.12 -6.30 -14.52
C THR A 225 -20.30 -6.56 -13.58
N ALA A 226 -20.19 -7.52 -12.67
CA ALA A 226 -21.23 -7.91 -11.71
C ALA A 226 -20.77 -7.87 -10.24
N GLY A 227 -21.71 -7.64 -9.32
CA GLY A 227 -21.43 -7.48 -7.89
C GLY A 227 -20.76 -6.14 -7.55
N GLY A 228 -19.76 -6.20 -6.68
CA GLY A 228 -19.02 -5.03 -6.17
C GLY A 228 -18.23 -4.29 -7.25
N TYR A 229 -17.81 -3.06 -6.97
CA TYR A 229 -17.11 -2.20 -7.93
C TYR A 229 -15.60 -2.16 -7.61
N GLN A 230 -14.75 -2.76 -8.46
CA GLN A 230 -13.30 -2.92 -8.25
C GLN A 230 -12.49 -2.73 -9.53
N ASN A 231 -12.80 -1.67 -10.28
CA ASN A 231 -12.29 -1.46 -11.65
C ASN A 231 -11.14 -0.45 -11.73
N THR A 232 -10.54 -0.06 -10.59
CA THR A 232 -9.49 0.96 -10.56
C THR A 232 -8.19 0.38 -10.02
N TYR A 233 -7.12 0.61 -10.76
CA TYR A 233 -5.74 0.41 -10.34
C TYR A 233 -5.09 1.76 -10.10
N ILE A 234 -4.24 1.83 -9.08
CA ILE A 234 -3.48 3.02 -8.73
C ILE A 234 -2.01 2.63 -8.76
N PHE A 235 -1.23 3.37 -9.55
CA PHE A 235 0.21 3.19 -9.63
C PHE A 235 0.89 4.47 -9.18
N ALA A 236 1.96 4.32 -8.42
CA ALA A 236 2.84 5.41 -8.06
C ALA A 236 4.28 4.93 -8.10
N ARG A 237 5.15 5.75 -8.69
CA ARG A 237 6.56 5.49 -8.84
C ARG A 237 7.33 6.72 -8.38
N ARG A 238 8.44 6.50 -7.69
CA ARG A 238 9.43 7.55 -7.40
C ARG A 238 10.83 7.00 -7.66
N SER A 239 11.77 7.89 -7.92
CA SER A 239 13.18 7.48 -7.95
C SER A 239 13.63 7.26 -6.51
N VAL A 240 14.21 6.10 -6.24
CA VAL A 240 14.97 5.89 -5.01
C VAL A 240 16.40 6.28 -5.34
N LEU A 241 16.98 7.21 -4.57
CA LEU A 241 18.39 7.52 -4.70
C LEU A 241 19.16 6.20 -4.56
N ALA A 242 19.98 5.89 -5.55
CA ALA A 242 20.88 4.76 -5.45
C ALA A 242 21.77 5.03 -4.24
N THR A 243 21.52 4.34 -3.12
CA THR A 243 22.54 4.18 -2.09
C THR A 243 23.72 3.55 -2.80
N ARG A 244 24.76 4.36 -3.05
CA ARG A 244 26.02 3.87 -3.58
C ARG A 244 26.48 2.80 -2.61
N VAL A 245 26.25 1.53 -2.95
CA VAL A 245 26.86 0.43 -2.23
C VAL A 245 28.34 0.60 -2.47
N PRO A 246 29.17 0.83 -1.43
CA PRO A 246 30.60 0.83 -1.61
C PRO A 246 30.96 -0.53 -2.23
N VAL A 247 31.54 -0.51 -3.42
CA VAL A 247 32.11 -1.72 -4.00
C VAL A 247 33.24 -2.11 -3.06
N ALA A 248 33.08 -3.24 -2.36
CA ALA A 248 34.10 -3.83 -1.51
C ALA A 248 35.23 -4.42 -2.36
#